data_AF-A0A978TA70-F1
#
_entry.id   AF-A0A978TA70-F1
#
_cell.length_a   1.000
_cell.length_b   1.000
_cell.length_c   1.000
_cell.angle_alpha   90.00
_cell.angle_beta   90.00
_cell.angle_gamma   90.00
#
_symmetry.space_group_name_H-M   'P 1'
#
loop_
_entity.id
_entity.type
_entity.pdbx_description
1 polymer ?
#
loop_
_entity_poly.entity_id
_entity_poly.type
_entity_poly.pdbx_seq_one_letter_code
_entity_poly.pdbx_strand_id
1 'polypeptide(L)'
;MKTFFDPDPDLNQRLTQVLDQLWADFPSLAQTQIAVTWIVYDPPYITNTGGALSATEFWQHRPRGASYRGVELIYPASVVKLFYLVAAQEWLEQGMVPPSAELDRALRDMIVDSSNDATSLVIDVLTGTTSGPELPPGPFETSQYQRNLINRFFQSLQWPELETVNLNQKTWCDGPYGRERAFVGEHYENRNRL
;
A
#
# COMPACT_ATOMS: atom_id res chain seq x y z
N MET A 1 15.75 3.27 15.60
CA MET A 1 14.86 2.37 14.82
C MET A 1 15.70 1.73 13.75
N LYS A 2 15.66 0.41 13.59
CA LYS A 2 16.43 -0.28 12.54
C LYS A 2 15.60 -0.21 11.26
N THR A 3 16.16 0.38 10.20
CA THR A 3 15.54 0.41 8.87
C THR A 3 15.55 -1.00 8.26
N PHE A 4 14.77 -1.27 7.22
CA PHE A 4 14.92 -2.55 6.48
C PHE A 4 16.13 -2.53 5.51
N PHE A 5 16.61 -1.33 5.14
CA PHE A 5 17.78 -1.09 4.29
C PHE A 5 19.05 -0.72 5.09
N ASP A 6 20.22 -0.86 4.47
CA ASP A 6 21.51 -0.40 5.01
C ASP A 6 21.71 1.09 4.73
N PRO A 7 21.85 1.96 5.76
CA PRO A 7 22.06 3.38 5.55
C PRO A 7 23.35 3.66 4.79
N ASP A 8 23.24 4.41 3.70
CA ASP A 8 24.37 4.77 2.83
C ASP A 8 24.74 6.26 3.01
N PRO A 9 25.97 6.59 3.43
CA PRO A 9 26.38 7.97 3.66
C PRO A 9 26.32 8.86 2.42
N ASP A 10 26.68 8.32 1.25
CA ASP A 10 26.72 9.10 0.00
C ASP A 10 25.29 9.39 -0.50
N LEU A 11 24.38 8.42 -0.39
CA LEU A 11 22.96 8.63 -0.68
C LEU A 11 22.34 9.63 0.30
N ASN A 12 22.67 9.54 1.58
CA ASN A 12 22.19 10.50 2.58
C ASN A 12 22.67 11.92 2.25
N GLN A 13 23.96 12.11 1.91
CA GLN A 13 24.48 13.41 1.53
C GLN A 13 23.76 13.98 0.30
N ARG A 14 23.52 13.15 -0.73
CA ARG A 14 22.78 13.57 -1.93
C ARG A 14 21.32 13.90 -1.61
N LEU A 15 20.66 13.11 -0.77
CA LEU A 15 19.30 13.38 -0.34
C LEU A 15 19.21 14.73 0.39
N THR A 16 20.14 15.00 1.31
CA THR A 16 20.22 16.31 1.99
C THR A 16 20.40 17.45 0.99
N GLN A 17 21.31 17.34 0.02
CA GLN A 17 21.51 18.37 -1.01
C GLN A 17 20.25 18.63 -1.83
N VAL A 18 19.51 17.58 -2.21
CA VAL A 18 18.24 17.71 -2.95
C VAL A 18 17.17 18.39 -2.09
N LEU A 19 17.08 18.05 -0.81
CA LEU A 19 16.13 18.65 0.11
C LEU A 19 16.46 20.14 0.38
N ASP A 20 17.74 20.47 0.57
CA ASP A 20 18.19 21.85 0.75
C ASP A 20 17.85 22.70 -0.48
N GLN A 21 18.09 22.16 -1.69
CA GLN A 21 17.69 22.82 -2.94
C GLN A 21 16.18 22.97 -3.05
N LEU A 22 15.40 21.92 -2.71
CA LEU A 22 13.94 21.97 -2.70
C LEU A 22 13.43 23.11 -1.80
N TRP A 23 13.97 23.29 -0.60
CA TRP A 23 13.55 24.38 0.29
C TRP A 23 14.05 25.75 -0.14
N ALA A 24 15.19 25.83 -0.84
CA ALA A 24 15.61 27.06 -1.49
C ALA A 24 14.63 27.49 -2.59
N ASP A 25 14.17 26.53 -3.41
CA ASP A 25 13.23 26.78 -4.51
C ASP A 25 11.78 26.98 -4.04
N PHE A 26 11.40 26.33 -2.94
CA PHE A 26 10.06 26.39 -2.34
C PHE A 26 10.10 26.76 -0.85
N PRO A 27 10.41 28.03 -0.48
CA PRO A 27 10.59 28.43 0.92
C PRO A 27 9.33 28.30 1.80
N SER A 28 8.14 28.23 1.20
CA SER A 28 6.88 28.03 1.92
C SER A 28 6.58 26.56 2.23
N LEU A 29 7.33 25.60 1.67
CA LEU A 29 7.15 24.18 1.92
C LEU A 29 7.72 23.85 3.30
N ALA A 30 6.86 23.55 4.27
CA ALA A 30 7.32 23.15 5.59
C ALA A 30 8.02 21.79 5.52
N GLN A 31 9.10 21.63 6.30
CA GLN A 31 9.87 20.39 6.42
C GLN A 31 8.99 19.17 6.78
N THR A 32 7.92 19.39 7.53
CA THR A 32 6.94 18.36 7.93
C THR A 32 5.97 17.95 6.81
N GLN A 33 5.99 18.62 5.65
CA GLN A 33 5.14 18.29 4.51
C GLN A 33 5.79 17.33 3.51
N ILE A 34 7.05 16.94 3.74
CA ILE A 34 7.78 15.99 2.89
C ILE A 34 8.39 14.86 3.71
N ALA A 35 8.29 13.65 3.18
CA ALA A 35 9.04 12.49 3.63
C ALA A 35 9.57 11.78 2.38
N VAL A 36 10.80 11.28 2.46
CA VAL A 36 11.48 10.65 1.33
C VAL A 36 12.23 9.43 1.84
N THR A 37 12.11 8.32 1.12
CA THR A 37 12.95 7.13 1.32
C THR A 37 13.49 6.72 -0.05
N TRP A 38 14.79 6.66 -0.19
CA TRP A 38 15.48 6.13 -1.36
C TRP A 38 16.06 4.78 -1.05
N ILE A 39 15.75 3.80 -1.90
CA ILE A 39 16.25 2.43 -1.81
C ILE A 39 16.94 2.12 -3.13
N VAL A 40 18.19 1.67 -3.04
CA VAL A 40 19.01 1.28 -4.19
C VAL A 40 19.35 -0.19 -4.05
N TYR A 41 18.93 -0.97 -5.04
CA TYR A 41 19.33 -2.37 -5.20
C TYR A 41 20.55 -2.41 -6.11
N ASP A 42 21.64 -3.01 -5.63
CA ASP A 42 22.84 -3.19 -6.44
C ASP A 42 22.80 -4.55 -7.16
N PRO A 43 23.33 -4.65 -8.39
CA PRO A 43 23.52 -5.94 -9.04
C PRO A 43 24.49 -6.85 -8.25
N PRO A 44 24.26 -8.17 -8.23
CA PRO A 44 23.14 -8.87 -8.86
C PRO A 44 21.82 -8.66 -8.09
N TYR A 45 20.74 -8.37 -8.82
CA TYR A 45 19.41 -8.19 -8.22
C TYR A 45 18.90 -9.53 -7.67
N ILE A 46 18.75 -9.62 -6.36
CA ILE A 46 18.24 -10.82 -5.70
C ILE A 46 16.73 -10.92 -5.94
N THR A 47 16.30 -11.96 -6.65
CA THR A 47 14.89 -12.25 -6.92
C THR A 47 14.56 -13.67 -6.50
N ASN A 48 13.44 -13.87 -5.82
CA ASN A 48 12.95 -15.21 -5.50
C ASN A 48 12.14 -15.78 -6.67
N THR A 49 12.83 -16.28 -7.69
CA THR A 49 12.18 -17.01 -8.79
C THR A 49 12.04 -18.49 -8.41
N GLY A 50 10.82 -18.96 -8.15
CA GLY A 50 10.54 -20.38 -7.93
C GLY A 50 10.79 -20.90 -6.51
N GLY A 51 10.80 -20.03 -5.50
CA GLY A 51 10.83 -20.44 -4.09
C GLY A 51 12.20 -20.88 -3.57
N ALA A 52 13.28 -20.67 -4.34
CA ALA A 52 14.64 -21.09 -3.97
C ALA A 52 15.29 -20.24 -2.87
N LEU A 53 14.69 -19.11 -2.50
CA LEU A 53 15.22 -18.17 -1.52
C LEU A 53 14.25 -18.03 -0.34
N SER A 54 14.69 -18.37 0.87
CA SER A 54 13.90 -18.09 2.07
C SER A 54 13.83 -16.59 2.36
N ALA A 55 12.79 -16.15 3.07
CA ALA A 55 12.69 -14.75 3.52
C ALA A 55 13.92 -14.32 4.33
N THR A 56 14.44 -15.22 5.19
CA THR A 56 15.64 -14.97 5.98
C THR A 56 16.87 -14.71 5.11
N GLU A 57 17.10 -15.54 4.08
CA GLU A 57 18.23 -15.36 3.15
C GLU A 57 18.06 -14.12 2.29
N PHE A 58 16.84 -13.82 1.83
CA PHE A 58 16.56 -12.59 1.09
C PHE A 58 16.96 -11.35 1.90
N TRP A 59 16.57 -11.29 3.17
CA TRP A 59 16.86 -10.15 4.04
C TRP A 59 18.32 -10.09 4.53
N GLN A 60 19.20 -11.04 4.19
CA GLN A 60 20.65 -10.88 4.37
C GLN A 60 21.24 -9.92 3.33
N HIS A 61 20.59 -9.76 2.18
CA HIS A 61 20.99 -8.86 1.11
C HIS A 61 20.20 -7.54 1.18
N ARG A 62 20.38 -6.80 2.28
CA ARG A 62 19.66 -5.54 2.49
C ARG A 62 20.07 -4.53 1.43
N PRO A 63 19.11 -3.85 0.77
CA PRO A 63 19.45 -2.80 -0.17
C PRO A 63 20.09 -1.62 0.57
N ARG A 64 20.86 -0.81 -0.14
CA ARG A 64 21.35 0.47 0.40
C ARG A 64 20.24 1.50 0.36
N GLY A 65 20.26 2.46 1.29
CA GLY A 65 19.24 3.50 1.28
C GLY A 65 19.54 4.70 2.13
N ALA A 66 18.68 5.70 1.97
CA ALA A 66 18.68 6.96 2.70
C ALA A 66 17.23 7.36 2.95
N SER A 67 16.95 8.01 4.07
CA SER A 67 15.61 8.53 4.31
C SER A 67 15.61 9.85 5.06
N TYR A 68 14.61 10.66 4.73
CA TYR A 68 14.21 11.87 5.44
C TYR A 68 12.78 11.67 5.91
N ARG A 69 12.59 11.63 7.23
CA ARG A 69 11.28 11.33 7.85
C ARG A 69 10.66 10.02 7.35
N GLY A 70 11.49 8.99 7.11
CA GLY A 70 11.04 7.70 6.55
C GLY A 70 10.15 6.84 7.46
N VAL A 71 9.67 7.37 8.59
CA VAL A 71 8.72 6.72 9.51
C VAL A 71 7.30 7.27 9.36
N GLU A 72 7.13 8.32 8.55
CA GLU A 72 5.86 8.99 8.35
C GLU A 72 4.98 8.20 7.40
N LEU A 73 3.76 7.90 7.84
CA LEU A 73 2.75 7.29 6.98
C LEU A 73 2.23 8.33 5.99
N ILE A 74 2.20 7.96 4.72
CA ILE A 74 1.71 8.81 3.62
C ILE A 74 0.52 8.16 2.91
N TYR A 75 -0.28 8.98 2.24
CA TYR A 75 -1.28 8.45 1.32
C TYR A 75 -0.55 7.83 0.11
N PRO A 76 -0.71 6.53 -0.15
CA PRO A 76 0.15 5.81 -1.10
C PRO A 76 -0.31 5.95 -2.57
N ALA A 77 -1.42 6.65 -2.83
CA ALA A 77 -2.07 6.65 -4.14
C ALA A 77 -2.22 5.22 -4.69
N SER A 78 -1.76 4.95 -5.90
CA SER A 78 -1.88 3.65 -6.55
C SER A 78 -0.89 2.58 -6.06
N VAL A 79 0.11 2.92 -5.24
CA VAL A 79 1.08 1.95 -4.70
C VAL A 79 0.38 0.89 -3.83
N VAL A 80 -0.74 1.25 -3.20
CA VAL A 80 -1.57 0.33 -2.40
C VAL A 80 -2.07 -0.87 -3.20
N LYS A 81 -2.21 -0.75 -4.53
CA LYS A 81 -2.71 -1.83 -5.39
C LYS A 81 -1.78 -3.05 -5.39
N LEU A 82 -0.49 -2.88 -5.07
CA LEU A 82 0.44 -3.99 -4.88
C LEU A 82 0.02 -4.87 -3.70
N PHE A 83 -0.48 -4.29 -2.61
CA PHE A 83 -0.98 -5.03 -1.46
C PHE A 83 -2.25 -5.82 -1.81
N TYR A 84 -3.12 -5.25 -2.63
CA TYR A 84 -4.31 -5.94 -3.13
C TYR A 84 -3.97 -7.08 -4.07
N LEU A 85 -2.95 -6.92 -4.91
CA LEU A 85 -2.45 -8.00 -5.74
C LEU A 85 -1.91 -9.15 -4.88
N VAL A 86 -1.09 -8.86 -3.87
CA VAL A 86 -0.57 -9.88 -2.95
C VAL A 86 -1.70 -10.63 -2.24
N ALA A 87 -2.67 -9.92 -1.67
CA ALA A 87 -3.83 -10.54 -1.01
C ALA A 87 -4.65 -11.40 -1.99
N ALA A 88 -4.85 -10.93 -3.23
CA ALA A 88 -5.57 -11.68 -4.24
C ALA A 88 -4.84 -12.96 -4.65
N GLN A 89 -3.53 -12.90 -4.88
CA GLN A 89 -2.74 -14.08 -5.26
C GLN A 89 -2.75 -15.12 -4.14
N GLU A 90 -2.54 -14.70 -2.89
CA GLU A 90 -2.59 -15.60 -1.72
C GLU A 90 -3.94 -16.30 -1.61
N TRP A 91 -5.04 -15.57 -1.74
CA TRP A 91 -6.38 -16.15 -1.58
C TRP A 91 -6.84 -16.98 -2.79
N LEU A 92 -6.31 -16.70 -3.98
CA LEU A 92 -6.47 -17.58 -5.14
C LEU A 92 -5.72 -18.89 -4.93
N GLU A 93 -4.47 -18.83 -4.47
CA GLU A 93 -3.63 -20.01 -4.20
C GLU A 93 -4.23 -20.90 -3.10
N GLN A 94 -4.75 -20.30 -2.03
CA GLN A 94 -5.43 -21.02 -0.95
C GLN A 94 -6.86 -21.46 -1.30
N GLY A 95 -7.40 -21.09 -2.45
CA GLY A 95 -8.79 -21.40 -2.85
C GLY A 95 -9.86 -20.68 -2.01
N MET A 96 -9.50 -19.59 -1.32
CA MET A 96 -10.44 -18.73 -0.59
C MET A 96 -11.27 -17.84 -1.52
N VAL A 97 -10.73 -17.53 -2.72
CA VAL A 97 -11.44 -16.84 -3.80
C VAL A 97 -11.42 -17.73 -5.04
N PRO A 98 -12.56 -17.97 -5.71
CA PRO A 98 -12.57 -18.77 -6.92
C PRO A 98 -11.92 -18.01 -8.09
N PRO A 99 -11.14 -18.68 -8.95
CA PRO A 99 -10.63 -18.06 -10.15
C PRO A 99 -11.78 -17.69 -11.09
N SER A 100 -11.66 -16.56 -11.79
CA SER A 100 -12.58 -16.18 -12.85
C SER A 100 -11.90 -15.29 -13.87
N ALA A 101 -12.30 -15.40 -15.13
CA ALA A 101 -11.76 -14.58 -16.21
C ALA A 101 -11.92 -13.07 -15.94
N GLU A 102 -12.98 -12.69 -15.23
CA GLU A 102 -13.24 -11.29 -14.88
C GLU A 102 -12.33 -10.79 -13.75
N LEU A 103 -12.03 -11.63 -12.75
CA LEU A 103 -11.04 -11.31 -11.73
C LEU A 103 -9.63 -11.20 -12.34
N ASP A 104 -9.27 -12.10 -13.27
CA ASP A 104 -7.98 -12.05 -13.97
C ASP A 104 -7.83 -10.75 -14.78
N ARG A 105 -8.89 -10.37 -15.51
CA ARG A 105 -8.96 -9.09 -16.23
C ARG A 105 -8.83 -7.90 -15.27
N ALA A 106 -9.56 -7.92 -14.16
CA ALA A 106 -9.52 -6.84 -13.18
C ALA A 106 -8.15 -6.71 -12.50
N LEU A 107 -7.49 -7.82 -12.15
CA LEU A 107 -6.12 -7.81 -11.61
C LEU A 107 -5.12 -7.25 -12.61
N ARG A 108 -5.25 -7.61 -13.89
CA ARG A 108 -4.43 -7.06 -14.98
C ARG A 108 -4.64 -5.55 -15.11
N ASP A 109 -5.88 -5.10 -15.28
CA ASP A 109 -6.21 -3.68 -15.48
C ASP A 109 -5.84 -2.84 -14.24
N MET A 110 -5.96 -3.41 -13.03
CA MET A 110 -5.53 -2.78 -11.77
C MET A 110 -4.02 -2.51 -11.73
N ILE A 111 -3.20 -3.39 -12.30
CA ILE A 111 -1.73 -3.31 -12.17
C ILE A 111 -1.08 -2.68 -13.39
N VAL A 112 -1.52 -3.03 -14.59
CA VAL A 112 -0.96 -2.53 -15.85
C VAL A 112 -1.42 -1.11 -16.11
N ASP A 113 -2.73 -0.86 -16.03
CA ASP A 113 -3.33 0.44 -16.36
C ASP A 113 -3.61 1.29 -15.12
N SER A 114 -3.34 0.76 -13.93
CA SER A 114 -3.70 1.39 -12.66
C SER A 114 -5.20 1.75 -12.60
N SER A 115 -6.08 0.91 -13.14
CA SER A 115 -7.52 1.20 -13.20
C SER A 115 -8.15 1.19 -11.81
N ASN A 116 -8.78 2.31 -11.42
CA ASN A 116 -9.49 2.45 -10.16
C ASN A 116 -10.80 1.64 -10.11
N ASP A 117 -11.46 1.48 -11.25
CA ASP A 117 -12.68 0.66 -11.37
C ASP A 117 -12.35 -0.82 -11.21
N ALA A 118 -11.25 -1.27 -11.83
CA ALA A 118 -10.76 -2.63 -11.68
C ALA A 118 -10.33 -2.90 -10.23
N THR A 119 -9.60 -1.97 -9.61
CA THR A 119 -9.28 -2.04 -8.16
C THR A 119 -10.53 -2.15 -7.30
N SER A 120 -11.58 -1.40 -7.63
CA SER A 120 -12.84 -1.44 -6.88
C SER A 120 -13.49 -2.82 -6.93
N LEU A 121 -13.51 -3.47 -8.10
CA LEU A 121 -14.01 -4.84 -8.24
C LEU A 121 -13.14 -5.85 -7.49
N VAL A 122 -11.81 -5.76 -7.60
CA VAL A 122 -10.87 -6.64 -6.89
C VAL A 122 -11.16 -6.59 -5.39
N ILE A 123 -11.24 -5.40 -4.79
CA ILE A 123 -11.50 -5.29 -3.35
C ILE A 123 -12.90 -5.82 -3.00
N ASP A 124 -13.90 -5.64 -3.86
CA ASP A 124 -15.25 -6.20 -3.64
C ASP A 124 -15.24 -7.74 -3.61
N VAL A 125 -14.52 -8.38 -4.54
CA VAL A 125 -14.31 -9.84 -4.54
C VAL A 125 -13.57 -10.30 -3.28
N LEU A 126 -12.48 -9.61 -2.94
CA LEU A 126 -11.64 -9.94 -1.79
C LEU A 126 -12.38 -9.81 -0.45
N THR A 127 -13.26 -8.82 -0.33
CA THR A 127 -13.88 -8.47 0.96
C THR A 127 -15.35 -8.82 1.07
N GLY A 128 -16.00 -9.26 -0.03
CA GLY A 128 -17.44 -9.53 -0.05
C GLY A 128 -18.30 -8.28 0.18
N THR A 129 -17.78 -7.10 -0.12
CA THR A 129 -18.50 -5.83 0.04
C THR A 129 -18.70 -5.15 -1.31
N THR A 130 -19.53 -4.11 -1.37
CA THR A 130 -19.79 -3.33 -2.59
C THR A 130 -19.96 -1.87 -2.26
N SER A 131 -19.65 -0.99 -3.22
CA SER A 131 -19.99 0.42 -3.13
C SER A 131 -21.50 0.65 -3.33
N GLY A 132 -21.98 1.85 -3.00
CA GLY A 132 -23.38 2.21 -3.20
C GLY A 132 -23.88 3.27 -2.21
N PRO A 133 -25.21 3.49 -2.14
CA PRO A 133 -25.82 4.40 -1.18
C PRO A 133 -25.43 4.06 0.27
N GLU A 134 -25.57 5.04 1.15
CA GLU A 134 -25.37 4.87 2.59
C GLU A 134 -26.16 3.67 3.15
N LEU A 135 -25.58 3.03 4.15
CA LEU A 135 -26.17 1.88 4.83
C LEU A 135 -26.67 2.29 6.21
N PRO A 136 -27.74 1.66 6.73
CA PRO A 136 -28.09 1.80 8.14
C PRO A 136 -26.95 1.34 9.06
N PRO A 137 -26.90 1.78 10.33
CA PRO A 137 -25.73 1.58 11.20
C PRO A 137 -25.23 0.13 11.30
N GLY A 138 -26.10 -0.85 11.53
CA GLY A 138 -25.69 -2.26 11.67
C GLY A 138 -25.08 -2.87 10.39
N PRO A 139 -25.77 -2.79 9.23
CA PRO A 139 -25.18 -3.18 7.95
C PRO A 139 -23.91 -2.41 7.60
N PHE A 140 -23.82 -1.14 7.99
CA PHE A 140 -22.62 -0.33 7.75
C PHE A 140 -21.43 -0.86 8.55
N GLU A 141 -21.59 -1.10 9.86
CA GLU A 141 -20.56 -1.70 10.71
C GLU A 141 -20.09 -3.05 10.17
N THR A 142 -21.03 -3.89 9.73
CA THR A 142 -20.72 -5.18 9.10
C THR A 142 -19.88 -4.99 7.82
N SER A 143 -20.26 -4.03 6.98
CA SER A 143 -19.50 -3.69 5.76
C SER A 143 -18.09 -3.19 6.08
N GLN A 144 -17.92 -2.37 7.12
CA GLN A 144 -16.61 -1.89 7.56
C GLN A 144 -15.73 -3.04 8.05
N TYR A 145 -16.31 -3.93 8.87
CA TYR A 145 -15.61 -5.11 9.37
C TYR A 145 -15.12 -6.00 8.22
N GLN A 146 -15.96 -6.25 7.22
CA GLN A 146 -15.61 -7.03 6.03
C GLN A 146 -14.54 -6.32 5.18
N ARG A 147 -14.69 -5.02 4.93
CA ARG A 147 -13.71 -4.23 4.16
C ARG A 147 -12.33 -4.24 4.82
N ASN A 148 -12.26 -4.40 6.14
CA ASN A 148 -11.01 -4.50 6.90
C ASN A 148 -10.31 -5.88 6.83
N LEU A 149 -10.80 -6.84 6.02
CA LEU A 149 -10.17 -8.16 5.82
C LEU A 149 -8.72 -8.06 5.34
N ILE A 150 -8.43 -7.15 4.41
CA ILE A 150 -7.08 -6.98 3.84
C ILE A 150 -6.09 -6.51 4.91
N ASN A 151 -6.49 -5.56 5.77
CA ASN A 151 -5.66 -5.15 6.90
C ASN A 151 -5.37 -6.31 7.84
N ARG A 152 -6.39 -7.11 8.19
CA ARG A 152 -6.20 -8.27 9.08
C ARG A 152 -5.24 -9.30 8.48
N PHE A 153 -5.29 -9.51 7.17
CA PHE A 153 -4.34 -10.39 6.48
C PHE A 153 -2.89 -9.89 6.60
N PHE A 154 -2.62 -8.62 6.31
CA PHE A 154 -1.26 -8.09 6.45
C PHE A 154 -0.80 -8.03 7.91
N GLN A 155 -1.70 -7.75 8.85
CA GLN A 155 -1.41 -7.80 10.29
C GLN A 155 -1.09 -9.22 10.77
N SER A 156 -1.70 -10.27 10.18
CA SER A 156 -1.40 -11.65 10.55
C SER A 156 -0.01 -12.11 10.12
N LEU A 157 0.65 -11.38 9.21
CA LEU A 157 2.07 -11.61 8.87
C LEU A 157 3.02 -11.17 10.00
N GLN A 158 2.54 -10.38 10.96
CA GLN A 158 3.29 -9.91 12.14
C GLN A 158 4.58 -9.13 11.77
N TRP A 159 4.56 -8.41 10.65
CA TRP A 159 5.66 -7.51 10.28
C TRP A 159 5.49 -6.18 11.01
N PRO A 160 6.44 -5.75 11.85
CA PRO A 160 6.33 -4.50 12.60
C PRO A 160 6.09 -3.27 11.71
N GLU A 161 6.64 -3.27 10.50
CA GLU A 161 6.47 -2.21 9.50
C GLU A 161 5.02 -2.07 9.01
N LEU A 162 4.21 -3.13 9.15
CA LEU A 162 2.81 -3.16 8.71
C LEU A 162 1.82 -2.93 9.86
N GLU A 163 2.28 -2.65 11.08
CA GLU A 163 1.39 -2.50 12.24
C GLU A 163 0.41 -1.32 12.07
N THR A 164 0.87 -0.23 11.48
CA THR A 164 0.15 1.05 11.43
C THR A 164 -0.42 1.38 10.05
N VAL A 165 -0.23 0.49 9.06
CA VAL A 165 -0.76 0.70 7.71
C VAL A 165 -2.27 0.59 7.67
N ASN A 166 -2.87 1.24 6.67
CA ASN A 166 -4.28 1.07 6.37
C ASN A 166 -4.47 0.84 4.87
N LEU A 167 -5.18 -0.23 4.55
CA LEU A 167 -5.38 -0.76 3.20
C LEU A 167 -6.87 -1.04 2.93
N ASN A 168 -7.78 -0.56 3.77
CA ASN A 168 -9.20 -0.91 3.71
C ASN A 168 -10.05 0.02 2.82
N GLN A 169 -9.44 0.87 1.98
CA GLN A 169 -10.20 1.75 1.08
C GLN A 169 -9.98 1.40 -0.38
N LYS A 170 -11.01 1.62 -1.20
CA LYS A 170 -10.85 1.59 -2.64
C LYS A 170 -10.03 2.78 -3.14
N THR A 171 -9.70 2.75 -4.43
CA THR A 171 -9.11 3.87 -5.15
C THR A 171 -10.17 4.47 -6.06
N TRP A 172 -10.21 5.80 -6.17
CA TRP A 172 -11.22 6.53 -6.94
C TRP A 172 -10.56 7.58 -7.82
N CYS A 173 -11.19 7.91 -8.95
CA CYS A 173 -10.77 9.02 -9.80
C CYS A 173 -11.15 10.36 -9.16
N ASP A 174 -12.45 10.56 -8.91
CA ASP A 174 -12.98 11.83 -8.36
C ASP A 174 -13.15 11.81 -6.84
N GLY A 175 -13.15 10.61 -6.25
CA GLY A 175 -13.31 10.40 -4.81
C GLY A 175 -14.43 9.41 -4.46
N PRO A 176 -14.58 9.11 -3.16
CA PRO A 176 -15.60 8.19 -2.69
C PRO A 176 -17.00 8.84 -2.66
N TYR A 177 -18.03 8.03 -2.91
CA TYR A 177 -19.45 8.43 -2.82
C TYR A 177 -20.25 7.48 -1.93
N GLY A 178 -21.37 7.96 -1.39
CA GLY A 178 -22.29 7.16 -0.58
C GLY A 178 -21.60 6.50 0.62
N ARG A 179 -21.78 5.19 0.79
CA ARG A 179 -21.17 4.46 1.93
C ARG A 179 -19.65 4.49 1.92
N GLU A 180 -19.01 4.60 0.76
CA GLU A 180 -17.54 4.74 0.69
C GLU A 180 -17.12 6.08 1.28
N ARG A 181 -17.88 7.16 0.99
CA ARG A 181 -17.60 8.50 1.54
C ARG A 181 -17.79 8.52 3.06
N ALA A 182 -18.86 7.88 3.53
CA ALA A 182 -19.12 7.71 4.95
C ALA A 182 -18.02 6.89 5.63
N PHE A 183 -17.50 5.84 4.98
CA PHE A 183 -16.48 4.97 5.58
C PHE A 183 -15.10 5.63 5.63
N VAL A 184 -14.67 6.29 4.55
CA VAL A 184 -13.42 7.05 4.53
C VAL A 184 -13.39 8.12 5.63
N GLY A 185 -14.57 8.66 5.96
CA GLY A 185 -14.78 9.64 7.03
C GLY A 185 -14.57 11.09 6.56
N GLU A 186 -15.20 12.05 7.24
CA GLU A 186 -15.28 13.45 6.80
C GLU A 186 -13.90 14.04 6.50
N HIS A 187 -12.90 13.71 7.32
CA HIS A 187 -11.53 14.19 7.21
C HIS A 187 -10.55 13.12 6.71
N TYR A 188 -11.06 12.08 6.03
CA TYR A 188 -10.24 10.99 5.48
C TYR A 188 -9.49 10.21 6.56
N GLU A 189 -10.11 10.05 7.72
CA GLU A 189 -9.60 9.35 8.90
C GLU A 189 -9.15 7.94 8.51
N ASN A 190 -10.00 7.25 7.74
CA ASN A 190 -9.79 5.87 7.29
C ASN A 190 -9.15 5.79 5.90
N ARG A 191 -8.52 6.84 5.36
CA ARG A 191 -7.80 6.73 4.08
C ARG A 191 -6.72 5.68 4.11
N ASN A 192 -6.37 5.11 2.96
CA ASN A 192 -5.21 4.24 2.84
C ASN A 192 -3.92 4.97 3.28
N ARG A 193 -3.04 4.28 4.01
CA ARG A 193 -1.80 4.80 4.59
C ARG A 193 -0.72 3.72 4.53
N LEU A 194 0.46 4.06 4.03
CA LEU A 194 1.68 3.25 4.03
C LEU A 194 2.82 4.02 4.64
#